data_AF-A0A2V6YYN7-F1
#
_entry.id   AF-A0A2V6YYN7-F1
#
_cell.length_a   1.000
_cell.length_b   1.000
_cell.length_c   1.000
_cell.angle_alpha   90.00
_cell.angle_beta   90.00
_cell.angle_gamma   90.00
#
_symmetry.space_group_name_H-M   'P 1'
#
loop_
_entity.id
_entity.type
_entity.pdbx_description
1 polymer ?
#
loop_
_entity_poly.entity_id
_entity_poly.type
_entity_poly.pdbx_seq_one_letter_code
_entity_poly.pdbx_strand_id
1 'polypeptide(L)'
;MEPDTAKIWTRPEVQAGVGKLIVESLGIDEAKVTSDAALVRDLGAESIDFLDLSFKCQQTFGVDLPMRLIQERRIEWRDLSVLAGVLQARYQIAVAADELRTVSPATVGAVLAHLAAKHGVARAAGDEQAVVRALVERILADLAPTPLDLSDLTVDRLARYLEQNLHSSEAVEVVMNRLTVRAITEYLVKQLAAAGRLAPGT
;
A
#
# COMPACT_ATOMS: atom_id res chain seq x y z
N MET A 1 -27.28 0.92 9.86
CA MET A 1 -27.82 -0.15 9.00
C MET A 1 -26.86 -1.32 9.14
N GLU A 2 -27.33 -2.50 9.54
CA GLU A 2 -26.48 -3.69 9.55
C GLU A 2 -26.28 -4.18 8.10
N PRO A 3 -25.08 -4.64 7.72
CA PRO A 3 -24.83 -5.11 6.37
C PRO A 3 -25.69 -6.34 6.06
N ASP A 4 -26.34 -6.33 4.89
CA ASP A 4 -27.02 -7.52 4.37
C ASP A 4 -25.98 -8.55 3.95
N THR A 5 -25.62 -9.41 4.90
CA THR A 5 -24.67 -10.50 4.71
C THR A 5 -25.26 -11.68 3.92
N ALA A 6 -26.57 -11.70 3.70
CA ALA A 6 -27.24 -12.75 2.93
C ALA A 6 -27.33 -12.41 1.42
N LYS A 7 -27.22 -11.12 1.05
CA LYS A 7 -27.21 -10.71 -0.35
C LYS A 7 -26.07 -11.36 -1.13
N ILE A 8 -26.43 -11.97 -2.26
CA ILE A 8 -25.51 -12.39 -3.32
C ILE A 8 -25.38 -11.23 -4.32
N TRP A 9 -24.15 -10.82 -4.60
CA TRP A 9 -23.84 -9.68 -5.48
C TRP A 9 -23.41 -10.14 -6.86
N THR A 10 -23.76 -9.39 -7.90
CA THR A 10 -23.15 -9.49 -9.24
C THR A 10 -22.00 -8.48 -9.39
N ARG A 11 -21.04 -8.72 -10.29
CA ARG A 11 -19.95 -7.74 -10.53
C ARG A 11 -20.47 -6.34 -10.89
N PRO A 12 -21.48 -6.18 -11.78
CA PRO A 12 -22.03 -4.87 -12.09
C PRO A 12 -22.66 -4.16 -10.88
N GLU A 13 -23.32 -4.89 -9.98
CA GLU A 13 -23.85 -4.31 -8.74
C GLU A 13 -22.75 -3.85 -7.79
N VAL A 14 -21.65 -4.62 -7.68
CA VAL A 14 -20.48 -4.19 -6.88
C VAL A 14 -19.88 -2.92 -7.48
N GLN A 15 -19.67 -2.89 -8.79
CA GLN A 15 -19.13 -1.71 -9.49
C GLN A 15 -20.02 -0.47 -9.30
N ALA A 16 -21.33 -0.59 -9.49
CA ALA A 16 -22.26 0.50 -9.29
C ALA A 16 -22.30 0.96 -7.81
N GLY A 17 -22.28 0.01 -6.88
CA GLY A 17 -22.21 0.30 -5.45
C GLY A 17 -20.94 1.05 -5.08
N VAL A 18 -19.77 0.59 -5.52
CA VAL A 18 -18.48 1.27 -5.29
C VAL A 18 -18.49 2.68 -5.84
N GLY A 19 -18.95 2.87 -7.08
CA GLY A 19 -19.03 4.20 -7.70
C GLY A 19 -19.87 5.16 -6.86
N LYS A 20 -21.05 4.71 -6.42
CA LYS A 20 -21.93 5.49 -5.55
C LYS A 20 -21.28 5.83 -4.21
N LEU A 21 -20.63 4.86 -3.55
CA LEU A 21 -19.96 5.11 -2.27
C LEU A 21 -18.85 6.15 -2.41
N ILE A 22 -18.08 6.12 -3.50
CA ILE A 22 -17.02 7.10 -3.77
C ILE A 22 -17.60 8.50 -4.00
N VAL A 23 -18.66 8.62 -4.81
CA VAL A 23 -19.39 9.90 -5.01
C VAL A 23 -19.84 10.48 -3.67
N GLU A 24 -20.45 9.66 -2.82
CA GLU A 24 -20.96 10.09 -1.52
C GLU A 24 -19.87 10.41 -0.51
N SER A 25 -18.75 9.68 -0.50
CA SER A 25 -17.64 9.90 0.43
C SER A 25 -16.83 11.14 0.06
N LEU A 26 -16.56 11.36 -1.22
CA LEU A 26 -15.70 12.46 -1.68
C LEU A 26 -16.50 13.72 -2.05
N GLY A 27 -17.83 13.64 -2.15
CA GLY A 27 -18.68 14.77 -2.55
C GLY A 27 -18.41 15.25 -3.98
N ILE A 28 -18.07 14.34 -4.88
CA ILE A 28 -17.71 14.63 -6.28
C ILE A 28 -18.81 14.23 -7.27
N ASP A 29 -18.71 14.72 -8.50
CA ASP A 29 -19.61 14.33 -9.59
C ASP A 29 -19.38 12.85 -10.00
N GLU A 30 -20.47 12.12 -10.20
CA GLU A 30 -20.46 10.73 -10.71
C GLU A 30 -19.69 10.62 -12.04
N ALA A 31 -19.76 11.65 -12.89
CA ALA A 31 -19.04 11.68 -14.16
C ALA A 31 -17.51 11.64 -14.01
N LYS A 32 -16.96 11.97 -12.83
CA LYS A 32 -15.51 11.86 -12.54
C LYS A 32 -15.11 10.43 -12.15
N VAL A 33 -16.05 9.61 -11.68
CA VAL A 33 -15.78 8.28 -11.13
C VAL A 33 -15.68 7.27 -12.27
N THR A 34 -14.49 7.18 -12.85
CA THR A 34 -14.14 6.16 -13.86
C THR A 34 -13.36 5.02 -13.23
N SER A 35 -13.43 3.82 -13.81
CA SER A 35 -12.74 2.63 -13.28
C SER A 35 -11.24 2.86 -13.04
N ASP A 36 -10.58 3.64 -13.89
CA ASP A 36 -9.14 3.87 -13.84
C ASP A 36 -8.74 5.11 -13.04
N ALA A 37 -9.70 5.87 -12.51
CA ALA A 37 -9.41 7.02 -11.68
C ALA A 37 -8.72 6.60 -10.38
N ALA A 38 -7.55 7.16 -10.12
CA ALA A 38 -6.85 7.04 -8.85
C ALA A 38 -7.53 7.92 -7.80
N LEU A 39 -7.84 7.35 -6.63
CA LEU A 39 -8.56 8.06 -5.58
C LEU A 39 -7.84 9.35 -5.16
N VAL A 40 -6.53 9.30 -4.98
CA VAL A 40 -5.74 10.48 -4.54
C VAL A 40 -5.53 11.46 -5.70
N ARG A 41 -4.84 11.03 -6.75
CA ARG A 41 -4.39 11.92 -7.84
C ARG A 41 -5.54 12.49 -8.66
N ASP A 42 -6.54 11.68 -9.00
CA ASP A 42 -7.57 12.08 -9.96
C ASP A 42 -8.85 12.56 -9.27
N LEU A 43 -9.19 11.96 -8.11
CA LEU A 43 -10.43 12.28 -7.39
C LEU A 43 -10.21 13.18 -6.15
N GLY A 44 -8.96 13.42 -5.75
CA GLY A 44 -8.64 14.31 -4.64
C GLY A 44 -8.96 13.75 -3.25
N ALA A 45 -9.03 12.42 -3.11
CA ALA A 45 -9.35 11.78 -1.83
C ALA A 45 -8.30 12.09 -0.75
N GLU A 46 -8.79 12.50 0.42
CA GLU A 46 -8.02 12.77 1.61
C GLU A 46 -8.08 11.60 2.61
N SER A 47 -7.30 11.72 3.69
CA SER A 47 -7.19 10.66 4.72
C SER A 47 -8.53 10.34 5.38
N ILE A 48 -9.41 11.34 5.53
CA ILE A 48 -10.74 11.18 6.14
C ILE A 48 -11.70 10.42 5.21
N ASP A 49 -11.59 10.65 3.90
CA ASP A 49 -12.44 10.01 2.90
C ASP A 49 -12.22 8.50 2.87
N PHE A 50 -11.00 8.05 3.12
CA PHE A 50 -10.70 6.61 3.21
C PHE A 50 -11.39 5.94 4.39
N LEU A 51 -11.52 6.64 5.53
CA LEU A 51 -12.20 6.09 6.71
C LEU A 51 -13.71 6.01 6.47
N ASP A 52 -14.29 7.05 5.87
CA ASP A 52 -15.71 7.05 5.50
C ASP A 52 -16.02 5.97 4.45
N LEU A 53 -15.20 5.88 3.40
CA LEU A 53 -15.35 4.86 2.35
C LEU A 53 -15.24 3.45 2.93
N SER A 54 -14.26 3.20 3.80
CA SER A 54 -14.12 1.90 4.49
C SER A 54 -15.37 1.56 5.30
N PHE A 55 -15.90 2.52 6.06
CA PHE A 55 -17.09 2.33 6.87
C PHE A 55 -18.33 2.04 6.01
N LYS A 56 -18.52 2.79 4.91
CA LYS A 56 -19.63 2.58 3.97
C LYS A 56 -19.51 1.25 3.22
N CYS A 57 -18.30 0.83 2.86
CA CYS A 57 -18.06 -0.50 2.29
C CYS A 57 -18.44 -1.60 3.29
N GLN A 58 -18.06 -1.45 4.57
CA GLN A 58 -18.45 -2.37 5.61
C GLN A 58 -19.97 -2.42 5.80
N GLN A 59 -20.66 -1.28 5.77
CA GLN A 59 -22.13 -1.24 5.87
C GLN A 59 -22.86 -1.81 4.64
N THR A 60 -22.31 -1.61 3.45
CA THR A 60 -22.97 -1.99 2.19
C THR A 60 -22.67 -3.44 1.83
N PHE A 61 -21.39 -3.81 1.85
CA PHE A 61 -20.93 -5.12 1.39
C PHE A 61 -20.59 -6.06 2.55
N GLY A 62 -20.51 -5.59 3.79
CA GLY A 62 -19.99 -6.41 4.89
C GLY A 62 -18.51 -6.74 4.73
N VAL A 63 -17.75 -5.88 4.04
CA VAL A 63 -16.32 -6.03 3.79
C VAL A 63 -15.59 -4.76 4.20
N ASP A 64 -14.60 -4.92 5.08
CA ASP A 64 -13.72 -3.82 5.50
C ASP A 64 -12.66 -3.57 4.44
N LEU A 65 -12.48 -2.29 4.09
CA LEU A 65 -11.33 -1.88 3.28
C LEU A 65 -10.16 -1.62 4.24
N PRO A 66 -9.00 -2.26 4.05
CA PRO A 66 -7.85 -2.12 4.95
C PRO A 66 -7.11 -0.78 4.76
N MET A 67 -7.83 0.34 4.76
CA MET A 67 -7.30 1.70 4.62
C MET A 67 -6.39 2.08 5.78
N ARG A 68 -6.71 1.62 6.99
CA ARG A 68 -5.85 1.79 8.17
C ARG A 68 -4.50 1.09 7.99
N LEU A 69 -4.51 -0.13 7.45
CA LEU A 69 -3.29 -0.86 7.15
C LEU A 69 -2.40 -0.10 6.15
N ILE A 70 -2.96 0.44 5.07
CA ILE A 70 -2.20 1.26 4.10
C ILE A 70 -1.52 2.45 4.82
N GLN A 71 -2.24 3.12 5.72
CA GLN A 71 -1.70 4.25 6.49
C GLN A 71 -0.58 3.81 7.44
N GLU A 72 -0.77 2.71 8.17
CA GLU A 72 0.23 2.13 9.07
C GLU A 72 1.51 1.77 8.30
N ARG A 73 1.40 1.04 7.18
CA ARG A 73 2.57 0.69 6.35
C ARG A 73 3.29 1.91 5.80
N ARG A 74 2.57 2.98 5.47
CA ARG A 74 3.17 4.24 5.03
C ARG A 74 3.94 4.95 6.16
N ILE A 75 3.56 4.77 7.41
CA ILE A 75 4.30 5.30 8.57
C ILE A 75 5.57 4.47 8.77
N GLU A 76 5.44 3.14 8.85
CA GLU A 76 6.57 2.21 9.03
C GLU A 76 7.62 2.31 7.92
N TRP A 77 7.21 2.64 6.70
CA TRP A 77 8.13 2.88 5.60
C TRP A 77 8.87 4.21 5.80
N ARG A 78 8.14 5.32 6.02
CA ARG A 78 8.76 6.65 6.18
C ARG A 78 9.70 6.71 7.38
N ASP A 79 9.38 5.97 8.43
CA ASP A 79 10.13 5.96 9.66
C ASP A 79 11.30 4.94 9.62
N LEU A 80 11.51 4.26 8.49
CA LEU A 80 12.58 3.27 8.28
C LEU A 80 12.47 2.00 9.15
N SER A 81 11.32 1.74 9.79
CA SER A 81 11.11 0.49 10.55
C SER A 81 11.16 -0.74 9.65
N VAL A 82 10.63 -0.65 8.42
CA VAL A 82 10.72 -1.75 7.45
C VAL A 82 12.19 -2.02 7.08
N LEU A 83 12.97 -0.97 6.84
CA LEU A 83 14.40 -1.08 6.54
C LEU A 83 15.18 -1.68 7.72
N ALA A 84 14.90 -1.24 8.95
CA ALA A 84 15.51 -1.81 10.15
C ALA A 84 15.26 -3.33 10.25
N GLY A 85 14.03 -3.77 9.99
CA GLY A 85 13.68 -5.19 9.93
C GLY A 85 14.44 -5.97 8.86
N VAL A 86 14.61 -5.39 7.66
CA VAL A 86 15.40 -5.98 6.57
C VAL A 86 16.87 -6.13 6.95
N LEU A 87 17.46 -5.08 7.55
CA LEU A 87 18.85 -5.07 7.98
C LEU A 87 19.09 -6.06 9.12
N GLN A 88 18.18 -6.13 10.10
CA GLN A 88 18.22 -7.10 11.18
C GLN A 88 18.16 -8.53 10.63
N ALA A 89 17.23 -8.82 9.74
CA ALA A 89 17.11 -10.15 9.13
C ALA A 89 18.36 -10.54 8.34
N ARG A 90 18.94 -9.58 7.60
CA ARG A 90 20.12 -9.82 6.76
C ARG A 90 21.41 -10.00 7.57
N TYR A 91 21.67 -9.10 8.50
CA TYR A 91 22.95 -8.98 9.20
C TYR A 91 22.93 -9.55 10.62
N GLN A 92 21.77 -10.01 11.10
CA GLN A 92 21.59 -10.60 12.43
C GLN A 92 22.03 -9.65 13.56
N ILE A 93 21.84 -8.35 13.35
CA ILE A 93 22.15 -7.29 14.33
C ILE A 93 20.87 -6.55 14.75
N ALA A 94 20.85 -6.07 15.99
CA ALA A 94 19.77 -5.19 16.45
C ALA A 94 19.99 -3.78 15.89
N VAL A 95 19.09 -3.33 15.01
CA VAL A 95 19.13 -1.99 14.41
C VAL A 95 17.83 -1.28 14.76
N ALA A 96 17.93 -0.16 15.47
CA ALA A 96 16.76 0.67 15.77
C ALA A 96 16.48 1.62 14.60
N ALA A 97 15.19 1.83 14.28
CA ALA A 97 14.80 2.77 13.23
C ALA A 97 15.28 4.21 13.52
N ASP A 98 15.30 4.63 14.79
CA ASP A 98 15.84 5.93 15.22
C ASP A 98 17.31 6.11 14.88
N GLU A 99 18.12 5.05 14.95
CA GLU A 99 19.51 5.11 14.52
C GLU A 99 19.60 5.41 13.03
N LEU A 100 18.79 4.73 12.21
CA LEU A 100 18.81 4.90 10.75
C LEU A 100 18.40 6.31 10.33
N ARG A 101 17.47 6.93 11.06
CA ARG A 101 17.04 8.33 10.81
C ARG A 101 18.14 9.36 11.05
N THR A 102 19.19 9.01 11.78
CA THR A 102 20.34 9.92 11.98
C THR A 102 21.34 9.89 10.82
N VAL A 103 21.20 8.94 9.89
CA VAL A 103 22.15 8.74 8.78
C VAL A 103 21.88 9.74 7.66
N SER A 104 22.94 10.43 7.22
CA SER A 104 22.91 11.35 6.08
C SER A 104 24.05 11.04 5.10
N PRO A 105 23.79 10.97 3.78
CA PRO A 105 22.47 11.09 3.14
C PRO A 105 21.57 9.88 3.42
N ALA A 106 20.25 10.04 3.31
CA ALA A 106 19.25 8.99 3.55
C ALA A 106 19.21 7.94 2.41
N THR A 107 20.31 7.21 2.26
CA THR A 107 20.55 6.21 1.22
C THR A 107 20.95 4.89 1.86
N VAL A 108 20.68 3.77 1.17
CA VAL A 108 21.11 2.46 1.64
C VAL A 108 22.64 2.38 1.77
N GLY A 109 23.39 2.92 0.81
CA GLY A 109 24.85 2.97 0.89
C GLY A 109 25.39 3.66 2.15
N ALA A 110 24.80 4.80 2.55
CA ALA A 110 25.18 5.50 3.77
C ALA A 110 24.77 4.73 5.04
N VAL A 111 23.59 4.10 5.03
CA VAL A 111 23.14 3.25 6.14
C VAL A 111 24.09 2.07 6.33
N LEU A 112 24.49 1.38 5.25
CA LEU A 112 25.43 0.28 5.32
C LEU A 112 26.83 0.74 5.80
N ALA A 113 27.27 1.94 5.43
CA ALA A 113 28.50 2.51 5.95
C ALA A 113 28.41 2.81 7.46
N HIS A 114 27.27 3.34 7.91
CA HIS A 114 27.01 3.57 9.34
C HIS A 114 27.05 2.26 10.13
N LEU A 115 26.37 1.23 9.64
CA LEU A 115 26.35 -0.09 10.29
C LEU A 115 27.72 -0.75 10.33
N ALA A 116 28.52 -0.62 9.27
CA ALA A 116 29.89 -1.12 9.26
C ALA A 116 30.76 -0.45 10.33
N ALA A 117 30.65 0.87 10.48
CA ALA A 117 31.42 1.63 11.45
C ALA A 117 30.98 1.38 12.90
N LYS A 118 29.66 1.30 13.15
CA LYS A 118 29.10 1.22 14.51
C LYS A 118 28.96 -0.22 15.02
N HIS A 119 28.57 -1.15 14.15
CA HIS A 119 28.23 -2.53 14.51
C HIS A 119 29.18 -3.57 13.92
N GLY A 120 30.22 -3.14 13.17
CA GLY A 120 31.22 -4.05 12.60
C GLY A 120 30.68 -4.91 11.45
N VAL A 121 29.60 -4.50 10.80
CA VAL A 121 29.02 -5.24 9.67
C VAL A 121 29.98 -5.27 8.47
N ALA A 122 30.30 -6.47 8.00
CA ALA A 122 31.08 -6.65 6.78
C ALA A 122 30.26 -6.26 5.55
N ARG A 123 30.83 -5.42 4.67
CA ARG A 123 30.19 -5.00 3.42
C ARG A 123 30.73 -5.80 2.25
N ALA A 124 29.83 -6.31 1.43
CA ALA A 124 30.14 -6.95 0.15
C ALA A 124 29.67 -6.10 -1.04
N ALA A 125 30.29 -6.33 -2.20
CA ALA A 125 29.79 -5.78 -3.45
C ALA A 125 28.38 -6.30 -3.73
N GLY A 126 27.44 -5.42 -4.06
CA GLY A 126 26.04 -5.78 -4.30
C GLY A 126 25.13 -5.72 -3.07
N ASP A 127 25.65 -5.46 -1.86
CA ASP A 127 24.84 -5.39 -0.64
C ASP A 127 23.77 -4.31 -0.71
N GLU A 128 24.07 -3.17 -1.33
CA GLU A 128 23.13 -2.06 -1.47
C GLU A 128 21.92 -2.48 -2.30
N GLN A 129 22.15 -3.05 -3.49
CA GLN A 129 21.08 -3.55 -4.36
C GLN A 129 20.28 -4.67 -3.68
N ALA A 130 20.96 -5.57 -2.96
CA ALA A 130 20.30 -6.65 -2.24
C ALA A 130 19.39 -6.14 -1.12
N VAL A 131 19.84 -5.12 -0.37
CA VAL A 131 19.04 -4.51 0.70
C VAL A 131 17.86 -3.72 0.14
N VAL A 132 18.06 -2.92 -0.91
CA VAL A 132 16.96 -2.20 -1.57
C VAL A 132 15.93 -3.19 -2.09
N ARG A 133 16.37 -4.25 -2.77
CA ARG A 133 15.47 -5.28 -3.29
C ARG A 133 14.66 -5.94 -2.18
N ALA A 134 15.31 -6.35 -1.09
CA ALA A 134 14.62 -6.95 0.05
C ALA A 134 13.66 -5.97 0.73
N LEU A 135 14.00 -4.68 0.79
CA LEU A 135 13.12 -3.62 1.26
C LEU A 135 11.87 -3.49 0.39
N VAL A 136 12.03 -3.43 -0.92
CA VAL A 136 10.91 -3.36 -1.87
C VAL A 136 10.03 -4.60 -1.79
N GLU A 137 10.62 -5.79 -1.80
CA GLU A 137 9.90 -7.06 -1.68
C GLU A 137 9.09 -7.10 -0.38
N ARG A 138 9.65 -6.61 0.73
CA ARG A 138 8.94 -6.52 2.00
C ARG A 138 7.79 -5.52 1.95
N ILE A 139 8.01 -4.31 1.41
CA ILE A 139 6.96 -3.29 1.25
C ILE A 139 5.79 -3.85 0.42
N LEU A 140 6.08 -4.48 -0.72
CA LEU A 140 5.04 -5.05 -1.59
C LEU A 140 4.28 -6.19 -0.90
N ALA A 141 4.99 -7.05 -0.16
CA ALA A 141 4.36 -8.13 0.61
C ALA A 141 3.42 -7.57 1.71
N ASP A 142 3.86 -6.53 2.43
CA ASP A 142 3.06 -5.91 3.50
C ASP A 142 1.82 -5.17 2.94
N LEU A 143 1.85 -4.76 1.67
CA LEU A 143 0.73 -4.11 0.96
C LEU A 143 -0.16 -5.08 0.17
N ALA A 144 0.27 -6.33 -0.05
CA ALA A 144 -0.50 -7.35 -0.77
C ALA A 144 -1.94 -7.61 -0.25
N PRO A 145 -2.26 -7.51 1.06
CA PRO A 145 -3.63 -7.69 1.53
C PRO A 145 -4.54 -6.46 1.30
N THR A 146 -4.03 -5.39 0.70
CA THR A 146 -4.77 -4.13 0.51
C THR A 146 -5.45 -4.07 -0.87
N PRO A 147 -6.40 -3.14 -1.10
CA PRO A 147 -7.00 -2.94 -2.43
C PRO A 147 -6.09 -2.17 -3.40
N LEU A 148 -4.77 -2.10 -3.16
CA LEU A 148 -3.83 -1.50 -4.11
C LEU A 148 -3.59 -2.46 -5.27
N ASP A 149 -3.69 -1.95 -6.51
CA ASP A 149 -3.29 -2.73 -7.69
C ASP A 149 -1.76 -2.70 -7.86
N LEU A 150 -1.13 -3.74 -7.34
CA LEU A 150 0.33 -3.93 -7.40
C LEU A 150 0.78 -4.70 -8.64
N SER A 151 -0.15 -5.13 -9.52
CA SER A 151 0.15 -6.08 -10.62
C SER A 151 1.19 -5.56 -11.62
N ASP A 152 1.21 -4.25 -11.89
CA ASP A 152 2.18 -3.59 -12.76
C ASP A 152 3.26 -2.78 -12.00
N LEU A 153 3.34 -2.92 -10.67
CA LEU A 153 4.41 -2.34 -9.85
C LEU A 153 5.54 -3.36 -9.67
N THR A 154 6.54 -3.30 -10.56
CA THR A 154 7.70 -4.19 -10.46
C THR A 154 8.65 -3.79 -9.33
N VAL A 155 9.38 -4.78 -8.80
CA VAL A 155 10.42 -4.57 -7.79
C VAL A 155 11.46 -3.56 -8.29
N ASP A 156 11.95 -3.74 -9.52
CA ASP A 156 12.95 -2.84 -10.13
C ASP A 156 12.43 -1.40 -10.29
N ARG A 157 11.13 -1.22 -10.53
CA ARG A 157 10.53 0.10 -10.64
C ARG A 157 10.55 0.82 -9.30
N LEU A 158 10.15 0.15 -8.22
CA LEU A 158 10.13 0.78 -6.89
C LEU A 158 11.55 0.95 -6.32
N ALA A 159 12.44 -0.01 -6.59
CA ALA A 159 13.84 0.03 -6.18
C ALA A 159 14.54 1.30 -6.64
N ARG A 160 14.33 1.74 -7.89
CA ARG A 160 14.94 2.96 -8.44
C ARG A 160 14.64 4.22 -7.63
N TYR A 161 13.46 4.33 -7.02
CA TYR A 161 13.14 5.47 -6.15
C TYR A 161 13.89 5.38 -4.82
N LEU A 162 13.96 4.18 -4.24
CA LEU A 162 14.58 3.92 -2.94
C LEU A 162 16.11 3.91 -2.98
N GLU A 163 16.71 3.62 -4.13
CA GLU A 163 18.15 3.79 -4.38
C GLU A 163 18.55 5.27 -4.30
N GLN A 164 17.69 6.18 -4.75
CA GLN A 164 17.97 7.61 -4.74
C GLN A 164 17.76 8.22 -3.35
N ASN A 165 16.65 7.86 -2.70
CA ASN A 165 16.31 8.37 -1.39
C ASN A 165 15.33 7.44 -0.68
N LEU A 166 15.70 6.99 0.53
CA LEU A 166 14.86 6.14 1.38
C LEU A 166 13.53 6.80 1.79
N HIS A 167 13.46 8.13 1.75
CA HIS A 167 12.26 8.91 2.02
C HIS A 167 11.59 9.47 0.76
N SER A 168 11.80 8.87 -0.42
CA SER A 168 11.22 9.34 -1.68
C SER A 168 9.70 9.48 -1.61
N SER A 169 9.22 10.72 -1.76
CA SER A 169 7.79 11.02 -1.90
C SER A 169 7.21 10.42 -3.17
N GLU A 170 8.00 10.33 -4.23
CA GLU A 170 7.63 9.74 -5.51
C GLU A 170 7.37 8.23 -5.36
N ALA A 171 8.16 7.52 -4.56
CA ALA A 171 7.92 6.10 -4.27
C ALA A 171 6.54 5.90 -3.61
N VAL A 172 6.21 6.75 -2.63
CA VAL A 172 4.92 6.74 -1.94
C VAL A 172 3.79 7.07 -2.92
N GLU A 173 3.96 8.11 -3.75
CA GLU A 173 2.95 8.52 -4.72
C GLU A 173 2.67 7.42 -5.75
N VAL A 174 3.71 6.76 -6.27
CA VAL A 174 3.56 5.65 -7.22
C VAL A 174 2.73 4.52 -6.63
N VAL A 175 2.93 4.19 -5.35
CA VAL A 175 2.13 3.19 -4.64
C VAL A 175 0.70 3.69 -4.42
N MET A 176 0.51 4.91 -3.93
CA MET A 176 -0.82 5.44 -3.63
C MET A 176 -1.69 5.62 -4.89
N ASN A 177 -1.07 5.91 -6.03
CA ASN A 177 -1.75 6.00 -7.32
C ASN A 177 -2.30 4.65 -7.83
N ARG A 178 -2.04 3.55 -7.10
CA ARG A 178 -2.62 2.23 -7.37
C ARG A 178 -3.94 1.98 -6.67
N LEU A 179 -4.36 2.89 -5.80
CA LEU A 179 -5.69 2.86 -5.20
C LEU A 179 -6.68 3.48 -6.18
N THR A 180 -7.16 2.67 -7.13
CA THR A 180 -8.15 3.10 -8.14
C THR A 180 -9.54 2.60 -7.80
N VAL A 181 -10.55 3.18 -8.47
CA VAL A 181 -11.95 2.69 -8.38
C VAL A 181 -12.04 1.21 -8.74
N ARG A 182 -11.33 0.79 -9.81
CA ARG A 182 -11.20 -0.62 -10.23
C ARG A 182 -10.55 -1.47 -9.14
N ALA A 183 -9.46 -1.01 -8.54
CA ALA A 183 -8.73 -1.79 -7.54
C ALA A 183 -9.58 -2.06 -6.28
N ILE A 184 -10.36 -1.07 -5.84
CA ILE A 184 -11.36 -1.25 -4.77
C ILE A 184 -12.45 -2.23 -5.18
N THR A 185 -12.97 -2.09 -6.41
CA THR A 185 -14.00 -2.96 -6.95
C THR A 185 -13.52 -4.42 -6.99
N GLU A 186 -12.34 -4.69 -7.53
CA GLU A 186 -11.78 -6.05 -7.61
C GLU A 186 -11.45 -6.61 -6.23
N TYR A 187 -10.99 -5.78 -5.29
CA TYR A 187 -10.81 -6.21 -3.90
C TYR A 187 -12.14 -6.68 -3.30
N LEU A 188 -13.21 -5.89 -3.42
CA LEU A 188 -14.53 -6.25 -2.89
C LEU A 188 -15.08 -7.49 -3.58
N VAL A 189 -14.95 -7.60 -4.89
CA VAL A 189 -15.35 -8.79 -5.65
C VAL A 189 -14.62 -10.03 -5.14
N LYS A 190 -13.30 -9.94 -4.91
CA LYS A 190 -12.50 -11.06 -4.36
C LYS A 190 -12.97 -11.45 -2.95
N GLN A 191 -13.23 -10.48 -2.08
CA GLN A 191 -13.69 -10.74 -0.72
C GLN A 191 -15.10 -11.36 -0.70
N LEU A 192 -16.02 -10.85 -1.51
CA LEU A 192 -17.37 -11.39 -1.66
C LEU A 192 -17.34 -12.81 -2.24
N ALA A 193 -16.49 -13.07 -3.24
CA ALA A 193 -16.29 -14.40 -3.79
C ALA A 193 -15.77 -15.39 -2.73
N ALA A 194 -14.76 -14.99 -1.95
CA ALA A 194 -14.22 -15.80 -0.86
C ALA A 194 -15.27 -16.11 0.22
N ALA A 195 -16.23 -15.19 0.42
CA ALA A 195 -17.36 -15.37 1.34
C ALA A 195 -18.56 -16.13 0.73
N GLY A 196 -18.49 -16.58 -0.53
CA GLY A 196 -19.62 -17.22 -1.22
C GLY A 196 -20.79 -16.26 -1.52
N ARG A 197 -20.54 -14.95 -1.49
CA ARG A 197 -21.53 -13.86 -1.67
C ARG A 197 -21.44 -13.18 -3.03
N LEU A 198 -20.77 -13.81 -3.99
CA LEU A 198 -20.69 -13.35 -5.38
C LEU A 198 -21.37 -14.38 -6.30
N ALA A 199 -22.23 -13.89 -7.20
CA ALA A 199 -22.88 -14.71 -8.20
C ALA A 199 -21.84 -15.35 -9.15
N PRO A 200 -21.98 -16.64 -9.49
CA PRO A 200 -21.09 -17.30 -10.43
C PRO A 200 -21.33 -16.78 -11.85
N GLY A 201 -20.27 -16.28 -12.50
CA GLY A 201 -20.28 -15.91 -13.92
C GLY A 201 -21.03 -14.60 -14.22
N THR A 202 -20.29 -13.49 -14.22
CA THR A 202 -20.58 -12.28 -14.99
C THR A 202 -19.27 -11.76 -15.56
#